data_AF-A0A6P1CZS2-F1
#
_entry.id   AF-A0A6P1CZS2-F1
#
_cell.length_a   1.000
_cell.length_b   1.000
_cell.length_c   1.000
_cell.angle_alpha   90.00
_cell.angle_beta   90.00
_cell.angle_gamma   90.00
#
_symmetry.space_group_name_H-M   'P 1'
#
loop_
_entity.id
_entity.type
_entity.pdbx_description
1 polymer ?
#
loop_
_entity_poly.entity_id
_entity_poly.type
_entity_poly.pdbx_seq_one_letter_code
_entity_poly.pdbx_strand_id
1 'polypeptide(L)'
;WISLDDEIGAILFALTNDALSGPINSVGPAPVTNAEFNRALGRAVHRPAPMIVPSFALRALLGEFAQEGILHGPRAIPTVLEAAGYQFQHPTIRAALAAAVGGNHK
;
A
#
# COMPACT_ATOMS: atom_id res chain seq x y z
N TRP A 1 -0.80 -0.27 2.11
CA TRP A 1 -0.02 -0.15 0.86
C TRP A 1 0.53 1.26 0.81
N ILE A 2 1.69 1.44 0.20
CA ILE A 2 2.30 2.73 -0.13
C ILE A 2 3.31 2.48 -1.25
N SER A 3 3.56 3.46 -2.12
CA SER A 3 4.63 3.33 -3.12
C SER A 3 6.00 3.48 -2.45
N LEU A 4 7.06 2.95 -3.04
CA LEU A 4 8.41 3.13 -2.48
C LEU A 4 8.80 4.62 -2.44
N ASP A 5 8.48 5.36 -3.49
CA ASP A 5 8.76 6.80 -3.57
C ASP A 5 7.99 7.60 -2.51
N ASP A 6 6.73 7.23 -2.24
CA ASP A 6 5.94 7.88 -1.19
C ASP A 6 6.39 7.48 0.21
N GLU A 7 6.87 6.26 0.42
CA GLU A 7 7.44 5.84 1.71
C GLU A 7 8.69 6.66 2.03
N ILE A 8 9.62 6.76 1.08
CA ILE A 8 10.83 7.58 1.21
C ILE A 8 10.45 9.05 1.39
N GLY A 9 9.52 9.56 0.58
CA GLY A 9 9.05 10.94 0.65
C GLY A 9 8.40 11.27 1.99
N ALA A 10 7.57 10.38 2.54
CA ALA A 10 6.93 10.57 3.84
C ALA A 10 7.96 10.58 4.97
N ILE A 11 8.97 9.71 4.93
CA ILE A 11 10.07 9.71 5.91
C ILE A 11 10.86 11.01 5.81
N LEU A 12 11.25 11.45 4.61
CA LEU A 12 11.98 12.70 4.42
C LEU A 12 11.15 13.91 4.88
N PHE A 13 9.85 13.91 4.59
CA PHE A 13 8.93 14.94 5.03
C PHE A 13 8.83 15.00 6.56
N ALA A 14 8.73 13.85 7.23
CA ALA A 14 8.72 13.78 8.68
C ALA A 14 10.05 14.24 9.31
N LEU A 15 11.18 13.91 8.68
CA LEU A 15 12.51 14.34 9.15
C LEU A 15 12.79 15.84 8.96
N THR A 16 12.09 16.49 8.02
CA THR A 16 12.33 17.89 7.65
C THR A 16 11.24 18.85 8.11
N ASN A 17 10.19 18.33 8.76
CA ASN A 17 9.07 19.12 9.26
C ASN A 17 8.99 19.04 10.79
N ASP A 18 9.59 20.03 11.46
CA ASP A 18 9.66 20.11 12.93
C ASP A 18 8.29 20.19 13.62
N ALA A 19 7.22 20.48 12.88
CA ALA A 19 5.85 20.50 13.43
C ALA A 19 5.28 19.08 13.61
N LEU A 20 5.89 18.06 13.02
CA LEU A 20 5.45 16.67 13.15
C LEU A 20 6.07 16.01 14.38
N SER A 21 5.23 15.33 15.15
CA SER A 21 5.65 14.59 16.34
C SER A 21 4.72 13.41 16.60
N GLY A 22 5.26 12.37 17.23
CA GLY A 22 4.53 11.15 17.57
C GLY A 22 4.35 10.18 16.39
N PRO A 23 3.45 9.20 16.52
CA PRO A 23 3.24 8.18 15.51
C PRO A 23 2.65 8.73 14.21
N ILE A 24 3.19 8.29 13.07
CA ILE A 24 2.76 8.67 11.73
C ILE A 24 2.46 7.39 10.93
N ASN A 25 1.27 7.31 10.34
CA ASN A 25 0.93 6.22 9.43
C ASN A 25 1.53 6.49 8.04
N SER A 26 2.58 5.76 7.67
CA SER A 26 3.14 5.77 6.32
C SER A 26 2.34 4.82 5.42
N VAL A 27 1.20 5.29 4.93
CA VAL A 27 0.30 4.54 4.04
C VAL A 27 -0.26 5.46 2.96
N GLY A 28 -0.60 4.91 1.80
CA GLY A 28 -1.24 5.66 0.72
C GLY A 28 -2.64 6.17 1.12
N PRO A 29 -3.09 7.30 0.54
CA PRO A 29 -4.30 8.01 0.98
C PRO A 29 -5.62 7.34 0.56
N ALA A 30 -5.58 6.39 -0.38
CA ALA A 30 -6.76 5.68 -0.88
C ALA A 30 -6.76 4.20 -0.44
N PRO A 31 -7.24 3.87 0.77
CA PRO A 31 -7.23 2.49 1.26
C PRO A 31 -7.97 1.56 0.30
N VAL A 32 -7.42 0.36 0.08
CA VAL A 32 -8.04 -0.67 -0.75
C VAL A 32 -8.07 -1.99 0.00
N THR A 33 -9.05 -2.82 -0.33
CA THR A 33 -9.12 -4.22 0.11
C THR A 33 -8.05 -5.06 -0.61
N ASN A 34 -7.71 -6.21 -0.04
CA ASN A 34 -6.81 -7.17 -0.71
C ASN A 34 -7.36 -7.65 -2.07
N ALA A 35 -8.68 -7.76 -2.21
CA ALA A 35 -9.32 -8.10 -3.49
C ALA A 35 -9.04 -7.02 -4.54
N GLU A 36 -9.18 -5.74 -4.18
CA GLU A 36 -8.89 -4.61 -5.08
C GLU A 36 -7.39 -4.51 -5.42
N PHE A 37 -6.51 -4.72 -4.43
CA PHE A 37 -5.06 -4.78 -4.65
C PHE A 37 -4.70 -5.86 -5.66
N ASN A 38 -5.14 -7.11 -5.44
CA ASN A 38 -4.86 -8.23 -6.34
C ASN A 38 -5.43 -7.99 -7.75
N ARG A 39 -6.65 -7.41 -7.84
CA ARG A 39 -7.25 -7.04 -9.12
C ARG A 39 -6.43 -5.97 -9.85
N ALA A 40 -5.85 -5.03 -9.12
CA ALA A 40 -5.02 -3.96 -9.68
C ALA A 40 -3.65 -4.49 -10.11
N LEU A 41 -3.01 -5.31 -9.28
CA LEU A 41 -1.72 -5.96 -9.58
C LEU A 41 -1.83 -6.83 -10.83
N GLY A 42 -2.82 -7.71 -10.90
CA GLY A 42 -3.03 -8.59 -12.06
C GLY A 42 -3.23 -7.82 -13.37
N ARG A 43 -3.87 -6.64 -13.33
CA ARG A 43 -3.95 -5.74 -14.49
C ARG A 43 -2.58 -5.15 -14.85
N ALA A 44 -1.86 -4.65 -13.86
CA ALA A 44 -0.57 -3.97 -14.07
C ALA A 44 0.49 -4.90 -14.69
N VAL A 45 0.49 -6.19 -14.32
CA VAL A 45 1.40 -7.20 -14.87
C VAL A 45 0.83 -8.01 -16.04
N HIS A 46 -0.30 -7.58 -16.62
CA HIS A 46 -0.98 -8.29 -17.73
C HIS A 46 -1.32 -9.77 -17.44
N ARG A 47 -1.56 -10.12 -16.16
CA ARG A 47 -1.90 -11.48 -15.71
C ARG A 47 -3.09 -11.45 -14.73
N PRO A 48 -4.33 -11.37 -15.24
CA PRO A 48 -5.52 -11.34 -14.40
C PRO A 48 -5.60 -12.57 -13.47
N ALA A 49 -5.87 -12.36 -12.18
CA ALA A 49 -6.03 -13.41 -11.18
C ALA A 49 -7.48 -13.40 -10.63
N PRO A 50 -8.44 -14.03 -11.32
CA PRO A 50 -9.86 -13.99 -10.94
C PRO A 50 -10.19 -14.88 -9.73
N MET A 51 -9.30 -15.81 -9.37
CA MET A 51 -9.55 -16.73 -8.25
C MET A 51 -9.18 -16.09 -6.92
N ILE A 52 -10.17 -15.98 -6.04
CA ILE A 52 -9.97 -15.61 -4.63
C ILE A 52 -9.49 -16.86 -3.90
N VAL A 53 -8.30 -16.79 -3.28
CA VAL A 53 -7.83 -17.88 -2.42
C VAL A 53 -8.68 -17.90 -1.15
N PRO A 54 -9.37 -19.01 -0.82
CA PRO A 54 -10.17 -19.08 0.39
C PRO A 54 -9.33 -18.86 1.65
N SER A 55 -9.90 -18.19 2.65
CA SER A 55 -9.20 -17.86 3.90
C SER A 55 -8.66 -19.10 4.64
N PHE A 56 -9.33 -20.25 4.53
CA PHE A 56 -8.85 -21.50 5.13
C PHE A 56 -7.60 -22.05 4.42
N ALA A 57 -7.50 -21.88 3.10
CA ALA A 57 -6.34 -22.30 2.32
C ALA A 57 -5.13 -21.40 2.63
N LEU A 58 -5.36 -20.08 2.76
CA LEU A 58 -4.34 -19.14 3.22
C LEU A 58 -3.82 -19.49 4.62
N ARG A 59 -4.72 -19.82 5.56
CA ARG A 59 -4.34 -20.25 6.93
C ARG A 59 -3.55 -21.55 6.93
N ALA A 60 -3.94 -22.52 6.10
CA ALA A 60 -3.23 -23.80 6.00
C ALA A 60 -1.81 -23.65 5.40
N LEU A 61 -1.61 -22.70 4.49
CA LEU A 61 -0.32 -22.48 3.81
C LEU A 61 0.61 -21.51 4.55
N LEU A 62 0.07 -20.47 5.17
CA LEU A 62 0.84 -19.35 5.74
C LEU A 62 0.70 -19.22 7.26
N GLY A 63 -0.09 -20.10 7.91
CA GLY A 63 -0.24 -20.12 9.37
C GLY A 63 -0.78 -18.80 9.94
N GLU A 64 -0.19 -18.35 11.05
CA GLU A 64 -0.55 -17.11 11.77
C GLU A 64 -0.32 -15.84 10.93
N PHE A 65 0.65 -15.85 10.00
CA PHE A 65 0.94 -14.72 9.12
C PHE A 65 -0.25 -14.37 8.21
N ALA A 66 -1.06 -15.35 7.82
CA ALA A 66 -2.30 -15.10 7.10
C ALA A 66 -3.30 -14.29 7.93
N GLN A 67 -3.37 -14.52 9.25
CA GLN A 67 -4.31 -13.80 10.11
C GLN A 67 -3.90 -12.35 10.31
N GLU A 68 -2.64 -12.08 10.61
CA GLU A 68 -2.18 -10.76 11.03
C GLU A 68 -1.87 -9.82 9.85
N GLY A 69 -1.29 -10.35 8.76
CA GLY A 69 -0.86 -9.53 7.63
C GLY A 69 -1.85 -9.46 6.47
N ILE A 70 -2.64 -10.51 6.26
CA ILE A 70 -3.47 -10.68 5.03
C ILE A 70 -4.96 -10.57 5.34
N LEU A 71 -5.45 -11.20 6.41
CA LEU A 71 -6.89 -11.23 6.70
C LEU A 71 -7.35 -10.02 7.52
N HIS A 72 -6.46 -9.39 8.29
CA HIS A 72 -6.75 -8.18 9.09
C HIS A 72 -5.81 -7.04 8.69
N GLY A 73 -5.94 -6.55 7.47
CA GLY A 73 -5.24 -5.32 7.08
C GLY A 73 -5.78 -4.13 7.89
N PRO A 74 -4.95 -3.41 8.65
CA PRO A 74 -5.42 -2.22 9.35
C PRO A 74 -5.92 -1.20 8.34
N ARG A 75 -7.11 -0.61 8.58
CA ARG A 75 -7.56 0.61 7.89
C ARG A 75 -6.78 1.81 8.42
N ALA A 76 -5.46 1.77 8.26
CA ALA A 76 -4.60 2.89 8.57
C ALA A 76 -4.90 4.02 7.56
N ILE A 77 -5.11 5.22 8.09
CA ILE A 77 -5.34 6.45 7.32
C ILE A 77 -4.16 7.39 7.59
N PRO A 78 -3.57 8.04 6.58
CA PRO A 78 -2.39 8.88 6.74
C PRO A 78 -2.77 10.30 7.22
N THR A 79 -3.65 10.41 8.22
CA THR A 79 -4.24 11.69 8.65
C THR A 79 -3.19 12.74 9.02
N VAL A 80 -2.09 12.34 9.67
CA VAL A 80 -1.00 13.25 10.04
C VAL A 80 -0.28 13.80 8.81
N LEU A 81 0.02 12.94 7.82
CA LEU A 81 0.67 13.36 6.57
C LEU A 81 -0.25 14.29 5.77
N GLU A 82 -1.53 13.94 5.64
CA GLU A 82 -2.53 14.76 4.93
C GLU A 82 -2.73 16.12 5.60
N ALA A 83 -2.90 16.15 6.93
CA ALA A 83 -3.09 17.39 7.68
C ALA A 83 -1.85 18.30 7.64
N ALA A 84 -0.66 17.71 7.56
CA ALA A 84 0.60 18.45 7.40
C ALA A 84 0.89 18.86 5.95
N GLY A 85 0.06 18.45 4.98
CA GLY A 85 0.16 18.87 3.59
C GLY A 85 1.13 18.05 2.73
N TYR A 86 1.52 16.84 3.17
CA TYR A 86 2.32 15.92 2.37
C TYR A 86 1.62 15.61 1.04
N GLN A 87 2.36 15.74 -0.06
CA GLN A 87 1.85 15.49 -1.41
C GLN A 87 2.27 14.10 -1.88
N PHE A 88 1.31 13.19 -1.96
CA PHE A 88 1.56 11.83 -2.46
C PHE A 88 1.82 11.85 -3.97
N GLN A 89 2.96 11.30 -4.39
CA GLN A 89 3.32 11.10 -5.79
C GLN A 89 2.43 10.02 -6.44
N HIS A 90 2.11 8.96 -5.71
CA HIS A 90 1.24 7.88 -6.17
C HIS A 90 -0.02 7.76 -5.29
N PRO A 91 -1.00 8.67 -5.43
CA PRO A 91 -2.17 8.73 -4.55
C PRO A 91 -3.14 7.55 -4.73
N THR A 92 -2.94 6.70 -5.76
CA THR A 92 -3.78 5.53 -6.02
C THR A 92 -2.95 4.27 -6.20
N ILE A 93 -3.51 3.12 -5.82
CA ILE A 93 -2.86 1.82 -6.00
C ILE A 93 -2.50 1.55 -7.48
N ARG A 94 -3.30 2.06 -8.42
CA ARG A 94 -3.00 1.94 -9.86
C ARG A 94 -1.75 2.72 -10.24
N ALA A 95 -1.59 3.95 -9.75
CA ALA A 95 -0.41 4.77 -10.01
C ALA A 95 0.85 4.12 -9.39
N ALA A 96 0.75 3.68 -8.13
CA ALA A 96 1.84 3.03 -7.43
C ALA A 96 2.29 1.73 -8.13
N LEU A 97 1.35 0.90 -8.56
CA LEU A 97 1.67 -0.33 -9.29
C LEU A 97 2.25 -0.03 -10.68
N ALA A 98 1.73 0.97 -11.39
CA ALA A 98 2.27 1.35 -12.70
C ALA A 98 3.74 1.79 -12.59
N ALA A 99 4.09 2.56 -11.56
CA ALA A 99 5.48 2.91 -11.28
C ALA A 99 6.33 1.68 -10.93
N ALA A 100 5.82 0.81 -10.04
CA ALA A 100 6.55 -0.35 -9.56
C ALA A 100 6.80 -1.45 -10.63
N VAL A 101 5.87 -1.66 -11.57
CA VAL A 101 5.95 -2.75 -12.56
C VAL A 101 6.20 -2.27 -13.98
N GLY A 102 5.92 -1.00 -14.27
CA GLY A 102 6.16 -0.39 -15.58
C GLY A 102 7.62 0.01 -15.82
N GLY A 103 8.47 -0.03 -14.78
CA GLY A 103 9.88 0.39 -14.82
C GLY A 103 10.84 -0.51 -15.60
N ASN A 104 10.40 -1.62 -16.20
CA ASN A 104 11.24 -2.40 -17.12
C ASN A 104 11.17 -1.83 -18.55
N HIS A 105 11.52 -0.55 -18.71
CA HIS A 105 11.86 0.01 -20.01
C HIS A 105 13.03 1.01 -19.88
N LYS A 106 14.23 0.44 -20.06
CA LYS A 106 15.54 1.06 -20.30
C LYS A 106 16.30 1.62 -19.10
#